data_AF-A0A437QDU2-F1
#
_entry.id   AF-A0A437QDU2-F1
#
_cell.length_a   1.000
_cell.length_b   1.000
_cell.length_c   1.000
_cell.angle_alpha   90.00
_cell.angle_beta   90.00
_cell.angle_gamma   90.00
#
_symmetry.space_group_name_H-M   'P 1'
#
loop_
_entity.id
_entity.type
_entity.pdbx_description
1 polymer ?
#
loop_
_entity_poly.entity_id
_entity_poly.type
_entity_poly.pdbx_seq_one_letter_code
_entity_poly.pdbx_strand_id
1 'polypeptide(L)'
;MSAAEKMEPRQATDLVVINTTPAAIAFNFEETKAWLESELKQYDVVVTADTLAGSKKLATELNKMAGDIGKRRREAVEKVSGPIRTFEEQAKALEKMCKDGRQRLLDQVKVFEDETRALAKAKLEERRLSEWELHGVEDEFRHTQIEDLIKITALTKTGKLTAGSLNEVQKRVQADKQLQQQTEMRLLQLENQSYKAGLAAPLTRAHIETFLFASDEDYSQSLEAMLQSELQRQKVAEEMSRRKFEEEQRRKEQEAQREPELKQQTEAHSPTEPQTVHEPVTMETEPVQAVPVATVSKHAYGDLSKAHAANIVECSRDEAEGFAVQLSNESWNMPIGVWVPGELVAIAYCGGVFRKTE
;
A
#
# COMPACT_ATOMS: atom_id res chain seq x y z
N MET A 1 -28.40 -26.65 -21.47
CA MET A 1 -28.48 -27.50 -20.26
C MET A 1 -27.10 -28.10 -20.05
N SER A 2 -26.39 -27.65 -19.01
CA SER A 2 -25.00 -28.01 -18.76
C SER A 2 -24.92 -29.41 -18.12
N ALA A 3 -23.86 -30.16 -18.41
CA ALA A 3 -23.65 -31.55 -17.96
C ALA A 3 -23.78 -31.76 -16.44
N ALA A 4 -23.72 -30.69 -15.64
CA ALA A 4 -23.94 -30.72 -14.19
C ALA A 4 -25.39 -31.08 -13.78
N GLU A 5 -26.39 -30.82 -14.63
CA GLU A 5 -27.82 -31.03 -14.30
C GLU A 5 -28.25 -32.51 -14.35
N LYS A 6 -27.30 -33.43 -14.62
CA LYS A 6 -27.54 -34.89 -14.67
C LYS A 6 -26.80 -35.70 -13.61
N MET A 7 -26.02 -35.08 -12.73
CA MET A 7 -25.37 -35.81 -11.63
C MET A 7 -26.22 -35.72 -10.38
N GLU A 8 -27.35 -36.44 -10.37
CA GLU A 8 -27.98 -36.75 -9.10
C GLU A 8 -26.99 -37.55 -8.24
N PRO A 9 -26.76 -37.17 -6.98
CA PRO A 9 -25.96 -37.96 -6.07
C PRO A 9 -26.74 -39.26 -5.79
N ARG A 10 -26.40 -40.34 -6.50
CA ARG A 10 -26.78 -41.69 -6.05
C ARG A 10 -26.21 -41.83 -4.64
N GLN A 11 -27.06 -42.12 -3.65
CA GLN A 11 -26.62 -42.28 -2.27
C GLN A 11 -25.61 -43.42 -2.20
N ALA A 12 -24.33 -43.07 -2.19
CA ALA A 12 -23.23 -44.03 -2.33
C ALA A 12 -22.95 -44.82 -1.04
N THR A 13 -23.55 -44.40 0.08
CA THR A 13 -23.38 -45.03 1.39
C THR A 13 -23.89 -46.47 1.43
N ASP A 14 -24.83 -46.84 0.55
CA ASP A 14 -25.39 -48.20 0.48
C ASP A 14 -24.53 -49.20 -0.30
N LEU A 15 -23.44 -48.76 -0.95
CA LEU A 15 -22.53 -49.64 -1.71
C LEU A 15 -21.44 -50.28 -0.85
N VAL A 16 -21.13 -49.70 0.31
CA VAL A 16 -20.05 -50.19 1.18
C VAL A 16 -20.61 -51.19 2.18
N VAL A 17 -20.55 -52.48 1.83
CA VAL A 17 -20.94 -53.58 2.72
C VAL A 17 -19.68 -54.30 3.22
N ILE A 18 -19.45 -54.28 4.53
CA ILE A 18 -18.34 -54.98 5.17
C ILE A 18 -18.92 -56.13 6.00
N ASN A 19 -18.65 -57.36 5.57
CA ASN A 19 -19.01 -58.55 6.33
C ASN A 19 -17.76 -59.10 7.01
N THR A 20 -17.83 -59.30 8.33
CA THR A 20 -16.72 -59.83 9.13
C THR A 20 -17.07 -61.22 9.66
N THR A 21 -16.17 -62.18 9.48
CA THR A 21 -16.20 -63.47 10.17
C THR A 21 -15.04 -63.55 11.17
N PRO A 22 -15.26 -63.98 12.42
CA PRO A 22 -14.18 -64.10 13.39
C PRO A 22 -13.11 -65.10 12.93
N ALA A 23 -11.85 -64.68 12.91
CA ALA A 23 -10.73 -65.58 12.67
C ALA A 23 -10.43 -66.40 13.94
N ALA A 24 -10.45 -67.73 13.82
CA ALA A 24 -10.11 -68.64 14.91
C ALA A 24 -8.85 -69.45 14.54
N ILE A 25 -7.82 -69.38 15.38
CA ILE A 25 -6.63 -70.24 15.29
C ILE A 25 -6.73 -71.26 16.41
N ALA A 26 -6.98 -72.53 16.05
CA ALA A 26 -6.94 -73.64 16.99
C ALA A 26 -5.54 -74.27 16.96
N PHE A 27 -4.97 -74.46 18.15
CA PHE A 27 -3.69 -75.13 18.36
C PHE A 27 -3.88 -76.16 19.46
N ASN A 28 -3.46 -77.40 19.22
CA ASN A 28 -3.46 -78.48 20.20
C ASN A 28 -2.29 -78.32 21.19
N PHE A 29 -2.26 -77.17 21.88
CA PHE A 29 -1.16 -76.78 22.77
C PHE A 29 -0.92 -77.81 23.88
N GLU A 30 -1.97 -78.23 24.58
CA GLU A 30 -1.84 -79.14 25.72
C GLU A 30 -1.33 -80.53 25.29
N GLU A 31 -1.80 -81.07 24.17
CA GLU A 31 -1.29 -82.34 23.63
C GLU A 31 0.17 -82.21 23.19
N THR A 32 0.51 -81.13 22.48
CA THR A 32 1.87 -80.89 21.98
C THR A 32 2.84 -80.70 23.15
N LYS A 33 2.42 -79.99 24.20
CA LYS A 33 3.18 -79.75 25.42
C LYS A 33 3.38 -81.03 26.22
N ALA A 34 2.33 -81.81 26.45
CA ALA A 34 2.41 -83.07 27.19
C ALA A 34 3.33 -84.08 26.51
N TRP A 35 3.31 -84.16 25.18
CA TRP A 35 4.26 -84.98 24.42
C TRP A 35 5.70 -84.49 24.58
N LEU A 36 5.94 -83.18 24.44
CA LEU A 36 7.28 -82.60 24.61
C LEU A 36 7.83 -82.83 26.03
N GLU A 37 7.01 -82.65 27.06
CA GLU A 37 7.38 -82.86 28.46
C GLU A 37 7.69 -84.34 28.75
N SER A 38 6.94 -85.28 28.17
CA SER A 38 7.21 -86.71 28.29
C SER A 38 8.53 -87.10 27.63
N GLU A 39 8.79 -86.56 26.44
CA GLU A 39 10.01 -86.86 25.69
C GLU A 39 11.24 -86.30 26.42
N LEU A 40 11.16 -85.06 26.94
CA LEU A 40 12.26 -84.41 27.67
C LEU A 40 12.58 -85.09 29.02
N LYS A 41 11.62 -85.74 29.68
CA LYS A 41 11.83 -86.47 30.96
C LYS A 41 12.78 -87.67 30.83
N GLN A 42 12.92 -88.25 29.65
CA GLN A 42 13.87 -89.36 29.43
C GLN A 42 15.34 -88.91 29.55
N TYR A 43 15.59 -87.60 29.71
CA TYR A 43 16.92 -86.98 29.64
C TYR A 43 17.32 -86.23 30.90
N ASP A 44 16.60 -86.40 32.01
CA ASP A 44 17.05 -85.99 33.35
C ASP A 44 18.20 -86.88 33.88
N VAL A 45 18.92 -87.54 32.96
CA VAL A 45 19.98 -88.52 33.21
C VAL A 45 21.23 -88.09 32.43
N VAL A 46 22.38 -88.12 33.10
CA VAL A 46 23.68 -87.67 32.59
C VAL A 46 24.04 -88.35 31.27
N VAL A 47 24.46 -87.58 30.25
CA VAL A 47 24.97 -88.12 28.99
C VAL A 47 26.25 -88.93 29.26
N THR A 48 26.25 -90.21 28.94
CA THR A 48 27.39 -91.13 29.05
C THR A 48 27.90 -91.53 27.66
N ALA A 49 29.04 -92.22 27.60
CA ALA A 49 29.60 -92.69 26.33
C ALA A 49 28.62 -93.57 25.52
N ASP A 50 27.80 -94.36 26.22
CA ASP A 50 26.82 -95.28 25.62
C ASP A 50 25.55 -94.56 25.11
N THR A 51 25.20 -93.40 25.68
CA THR A 51 23.97 -92.65 25.31
C THR A 51 24.21 -91.49 24.35
N LEU A 52 25.47 -91.07 24.16
CA LEU A 52 25.87 -89.91 23.35
C LEU A 52 25.30 -89.90 21.93
N ALA A 53 25.26 -91.05 21.25
CA ALA A 53 24.73 -91.16 19.88
C ALA A 53 23.21 -90.91 19.82
N GLY A 54 22.47 -91.39 20.83
CA GLY A 54 21.03 -91.14 20.97
C GLY A 54 20.75 -89.67 21.27
N SER A 55 21.49 -89.07 22.21
CA SER A 55 21.35 -87.65 22.58
C SER A 55 21.58 -86.69 21.41
N LYS A 56 22.56 -86.97 20.53
CA LYS A 56 22.80 -86.15 19.32
C LYS A 56 21.65 -86.24 18.30
N LYS A 57 21.07 -87.43 18.11
CA LYS A 57 19.92 -87.63 17.21
C LYS A 57 18.70 -86.87 17.72
N LEU A 58 18.41 -87.00 19.02
CA LEU A 58 17.28 -86.31 19.62
C LEU A 58 17.45 -84.79 19.61
N ALA A 59 18.63 -84.25 19.93
CA ALA A 59 18.89 -82.80 19.83
C ALA A 59 18.61 -82.26 18.41
N THR A 60 18.89 -83.08 17.38
CA THR A 60 18.57 -82.75 15.99
C THR A 60 17.06 -82.77 15.75
N GLU A 61 16.35 -83.74 16.31
CA GLU A 61 14.88 -83.87 16.20
C GLU A 61 14.14 -82.74 16.95
N LEU A 62 14.59 -82.36 18.15
CA LEU A 62 14.05 -81.21 18.89
C LEU A 62 14.24 -79.91 18.12
N ASN A 63 15.42 -79.70 17.52
CA ASN A 63 15.66 -78.53 16.66
C ASN A 63 14.75 -78.52 15.43
N LYS A 64 14.52 -79.68 14.80
CA LYS A 64 13.56 -79.79 13.69
C LYS A 64 12.14 -79.46 14.15
N MET A 65 11.70 -80.03 15.27
CA MET A 65 10.36 -79.79 15.84
C MET A 65 10.15 -78.31 16.20
N ALA A 66 11.14 -77.67 16.83
CA ALA A 66 11.11 -76.24 17.12
C ALA A 66 10.99 -75.39 15.85
N GLY A 67 11.76 -75.74 14.81
CA GLY A 67 11.66 -75.12 13.49
C GLY A 67 10.27 -75.28 12.87
N ASP A 68 9.70 -76.48 12.98
CA ASP A 68 8.40 -76.87 12.47
C ASP A 68 7.22 -76.14 13.16
N ILE A 69 7.28 -75.97 14.49
CA ILE A 69 6.32 -75.17 15.26
C ILE A 69 6.43 -73.70 14.84
N GLY A 70 7.65 -73.18 14.76
CA GLY A 70 7.92 -71.81 14.32
C GLY A 70 7.39 -71.53 12.91
N LYS A 71 7.57 -72.48 11.99
CA LYS A 71 7.05 -72.42 10.62
C LYS A 71 5.52 -72.44 10.59
N ARG A 72 4.88 -73.44 11.21
CA ARG A 72 3.41 -73.57 11.24
C ARG A 72 2.74 -72.36 11.89
N ARG A 73 3.33 -71.80 12.96
CA ARG A 73 2.88 -70.54 13.57
C ARG A 73 2.87 -69.39 12.55
N ARG A 74 3.98 -69.18 11.84
CA ARG A 74 4.11 -68.08 10.86
C ARG A 74 3.12 -68.26 9.71
N GLU A 75 2.98 -69.47 9.18
CA GLU A 75 2.02 -69.79 8.12
C GLU A 75 0.56 -69.58 8.54
N ALA A 76 0.21 -69.96 9.78
CA ALA A 76 -1.13 -69.75 10.33
C ALA A 76 -1.45 -68.25 10.52
N VAL A 77 -0.49 -67.47 11.05
CA VAL A 77 -0.62 -66.02 11.17
C VAL A 77 -0.78 -65.37 9.79
N GLU A 78 0.09 -65.71 8.83
CA GLU A 78 0.05 -65.15 7.47
C GLU A 78 -1.27 -65.44 6.75
N LYS A 79 -1.82 -66.66 6.90
CA LYS A 79 -3.13 -67.01 6.33
C LYS A 79 -4.28 -66.15 6.86
N VAL A 80 -4.20 -65.74 8.13
CA VAL A 80 -5.24 -64.91 8.76
C VAL A 80 -5.01 -63.43 8.48
N SER A 81 -3.77 -62.95 8.56
CA SER A 81 -3.44 -61.55 8.34
C SER A 81 -3.44 -61.15 6.86
N GLY A 82 -3.19 -62.08 5.94
CA GLY A 82 -3.19 -61.83 4.50
C GLY A 82 -4.49 -61.19 3.98
N PRO A 83 -5.67 -61.80 4.21
CA PRO A 83 -6.96 -61.23 3.84
C PRO A 83 -7.24 -59.86 4.49
N ILE A 84 -6.84 -59.68 5.76
CA ILE A 84 -7.00 -58.40 6.48
C ILE A 84 -6.15 -57.31 5.81
N ARG A 85 -4.90 -57.61 5.49
CA ARG A 85 -3.99 -56.67 4.80
C ARG A 85 -4.52 -56.30 3.42
N THR A 86 -4.98 -57.28 2.65
CA THR A 86 -5.59 -57.04 1.33
C THR A 86 -6.82 -56.14 1.45
N PHE A 87 -7.70 -56.40 2.42
CA PHE A 87 -8.86 -55.55 2.70
C PHE A 87 -8.45 -54.12 3.05
N GLU A 88 -7.48 -53.94 3.96
CA GLU A 88 -7.00 -52.60 4.32
C GLU A 88 -6.43 -51.85 3.12
N GLU A 89 -5.62 -52.51 2.29
CA GLU A 89 -5.03 -51.92 1.08
C GLU A 89 -6.13 -51.49 0.09
N GLN A 90 -7.12 -52.34 -0.14
CA GLN A 90 -8.26 -52.04 -1.00
C GLN A 90 -9.11 -50.88 -0.46
N ALA A 91 -9.42 -50.89 0.84
CA ALA A 91 -10.17 -49.83 1.49
C ALA A 91 -9.43 -48.49 1.43
N LYS A 92 -8.12 -48.49 1.73
CA LYS A 92 -7.25 -47.30 1.61
C LYS A 92 -7.17 -46.79 0.17
N ALA A 93 -7.11 -47.68 -0.82
CA ALA A 93 -7.11 -47.30 -2.22
C ALA A 93 -8.41 -46.58 -2.61
N LEU A 94 -9.57 -47.12 -2.22
CA LEU A 94 -10.87 -46.49 -2.46
C LEU A 94 -11.00 -45.14 -1.74
N GLU A 95 -10.60 -45.06 -0.47
CA GLU A 95 -10.57 -43.82 0.30
C GLU A 95 -9.70 -42.75 -0.40
N LYS A 96 -8.51 -43.14 -0.86
CA LYS A 96 -7.60 -42.27 -1.60
C LYS A 96 -8.23 -41.80 -2.91
N MET A 97 -8.89 -42.67 -3.67
CA MET A 97 -9.60 -42.27 -4.89
C MET A 97 -10.66 -41.18 -4.62
N CYS A 98 -11.43 -41.30 -3.54
CA CYS A 98 -12.40 -40.29 -3.14
C CYS A 98 -11.73 -38.96 -2.77
N LYS A 99 -10.66 -38.99 -1.97
CA LYS A 99 -9.91 -37.78 -1.58
C LYS A 99 -9.26 -37.09 -2.77
N ASP A 100 -8.60 -37.85 -3.65
CA ASP A 100 -7.95 -37.34 -4.86
C ASP A 100 -8.99 -36.79 -5.85
N GLY A 101 -10.16 -37.42 -5.96
CA GLY A 101 -11.29 -36.93 -6.76
C GLY A 101 -11.84 -35.60 -6.23
N ARG A 102 -12.09 -35.51 -4.91
CA ARG A 102 -12.52 -34.27 -4.25
C ARG A 102 -11.50 -33.14 -4.45
N GLN A 103 -10.22 -33.40 -4.23
CA GLN A 103 -9.18 -32.37 -4.35
C GLN A 103 -9.12 -31.81 -5.77
N ARG A 104 -9.16 -32.67 -6.79
CA ARG A 104 -9.22 -32.24 -8.20
C ARG A 104 -10.43 -31.35 -8.49
N LEU A 105 -11.60 -31.66 -7.94
CA LEU A 105 -12.79 -30.82 -8.09
C LEU A 105 -12.62 -29.45 -7.39
N LEU A 106 -12.06 -29.43 -6.18
CA LEU A 106 -11.79 -28.18 -5.47
C LEU A 106 -10.80 -27.29 -6.23
N ASP A 107 -9.75 -27.88 -6.80
CA ASP A 107 -8.76 -27.16 -7.59
C ASP A 107 -9.40 -26.56 -8.86
N GLN A 108 -10.24 -27.34 -9.55
CA GLN A 108 -11.00 -26.85 -10.72
C GLN A 108 -11.98 -25.74 -10.36
N VAL A 109 -12.71 -25.88 -9.25
CA VAL A 109 -13.61 -24.83 -8.74
C VAL A 109 -12.84 -23.56 -8.47
N LYS A 110 -11.70 -23.64 -7.78
CA LYS A 110 -10.86 -22.48 -7.48
C LYS A 110 -10.42 -21.74 -8.75
N VAL A 111 -9.88 -22.47 -9.73
CA VAL A 111 -9.45 -21.88 -11.02
C VAL A 111 -10.62 -21.17 -11.69
N PHE A 112 -11.78 -21.85 -11.78
CA PHE A 112 -12.98 -21.27 -12.38
C PHE A 112 -13.43 -19.99 -11.64
N GLU A 113 -13.46 -20.00 -10.32
CA GLU A 113 -13.86 -18.82 -9.54
C GLU A 113 -12.90 -17.65 -9.72
N ASP A 114 -11.58 -17.91 -9.73
CA ASP A 114 -10.55 -16.89 -9.88
C ASP A 114 -10.60 -16.25 -11.28
N GLU A 115 -10.72 -17.07 -12.34
CA GLU A 115 -10.92 -16.61 -13.72
C GLU A 115 -12.23 -15.81 -13.85
N THR A 116 -13.31 -16.27 -13.22
CA THR A 116 -14.60 -15.57 -13.25
C THR A 116 -14.53 -14.22 -12.54
N ARG A 117 -13.82 -14.14 -11.40
CA ARG A 117 -13.58 -12.87 -10.69
C ARG A 117 -12.71 -11.92 -11.51
N ALA A 118 -11.68 -12.42 -12.17
CA ALA A 118 -10.84 -11.62 -13.06
C ALA A 118 -11.64 -11.04 -14.25
N LEU A 119 -12.49 -11.85 -14.88
CA LEU A 119 -13.38 -11.39 -15.94
C LEU A 119 -14.39 -10.35 -15.43
N ALA A 120 -14.96 -10.55 -14.24
CA ALA A 120 -15.88 -9.61 -13.62
C ALA A 120 -15.20 -8.26 -13.38
N LYS A 121 -13.97 -8.28 -12.83
CA LYS A 121 -13.15 -7.08 -12.62
C LYS A 121 -12.93 -6.32 -13.93
N ALA A 122 -12.42 -7.01 -14.96
CA ALA A 122 -12.14 -6.37 -16.25
C ALA A 122 -13.39 -5.72 -16.86
N LYS A 123 -14.55 -6.39 -16.78
CA LYS A 123 -15.81 -5.85 -17.29
C LYS A 123 -16.35 -4.68 -16.47
N LEU A 124 -16.18 -4.70 -15.15
CA LEU A 124 -16.56 -3.59 -14.28
C LEU A 124 -15.67 -2.38 -14.52
N GLU A 125 -14.36 -2.58 -14.72
CA GLU A 125 -13.41 -1.52 -15.08
C GLU A 125 -13.75 -0.89 -16.43
N GLU A 126 -13.96 -1.71 -17.46
CA GLU A 126 -14.41 -1.28 -18.79
C GLU A 126 -15.70 -0.47 -18.69
N ARG A 127 -16.71 -1.00 -17.98
CA ARG A 127 -17.98 -0.32 -17.77
C ARG A 127 -17.82 1.02 -17.05
N ARG A 128 -17.03 1.07 -15.99
CA ARG A 128 -16.80 2.29 -15.20
C ARG A 128 -16.15 3.38 -16.06
N LEU A 129 -15.12 3.01 -16.84
CA LEU A 129 -14.45 3.92 -17.77
C LEU A 129 -15.43 4.46 -18.82
N SER A 130 -16.19 3.59 -19.49
CA SER A 130 -17.18 4.01 -20.48
C SER A 130 -18.27 4.91 -19.90
N GLU A 131 -18.69 4.68 -18.66
CA GLU A 131 -19.68 5.54 -17.99
C GLU A 131 -19.10 6.91 -17.61
N TRP A 132 -17.85 6.98 -17.14
CA TRP A 132 -17.18 8.26 -16.91
C TRP A 132 -17.04 9.07 -18.21
N GLU A 133 -16.65 8.42 -19.30
CA GLU A 133 -16.55 9.04 -20.63
C GLU A 133 -17.93 9.50 -21.14
N LEU A 134 -18.93 8.63 -21.05
CA LEU A 134 -20.31 8.93 -21.47
C LEU A 134 -20.90 10.13 -20.74
N HIS A 135 -20.62 10.25 -19.44
CA HIS A 135 -21.12 11.34 -18.61
C HIS A 135 -20.20 12.56 -18.57
N GLY A 136 -19.04 12.52 -19.23
CA GLY A 136 -18.05 13.59 -19.23
C GLY A 136 -17.59 13.91 -17.80
N VAL A 137 -17.19 12.88 -17.05
CA VAL A 137 -16.61 13.02 -15.72
C VAL A 137 -15.12 13.28 -15.88
N GLU A 138 -14.66 14.45 -15.41
CA GLU A 138 -13.24 14.83 -15.45
C GLU A 138 -12.42 14.02 -14.44
N ASP A 139 -11.12 13.85 -14.72
CA ASP A 139 -10.25 12.94 -13.96
C ASP A 139 -10.23 13.20 -12.45
N GLU A 140 -10.31 14.47 -12.04
CA GLU A 140 -10.32 14.88 -10.64
C GLU A 140 -11.59 14.46 -9.86
N PHE A 141 -12.64 14.03 -10.57
CA PHE A 141 -13.90 13.58 -9.96
C PHE A 141 -14.08 12.06 -10.03
N ARG A 142 -13.18 11.31 -10.67
CA ARG A 142 -13.31 9.87 -10.91
C ARG A 142 -13.01 9.04 -9.66
N HIS A 143 -13.92 9.04 -8.69
CA HIS A 143 -13.75 8.39 -7.40
C HIS A 143 -14.47 7.04 -7.26
N THR A 144 -15.29 6.65 -8.24
CA THR A 144 -16.06 5.39 -8.19
C THR A 144 -15.20 4.15 -7.94
N GLN A 145 -15.41 3.51 -6.79
CA GLN A 145 -14.84 2.21 -6.40
C GLN A 145 -15.75 1.05 -6.87
N ILE A 146 -15.15 -0.10 -7.19
CA ILE A 146 -15.85 -1.27 -7.74
C ILE A 146 -15.43 -2.60 -7.09
N GLU A 147 -14.49 -2.56 -6.15
CA GLU A 147 -13.84 -3.73 -5.56
C GLU A 147 -14.85 -4.67 -4.88
N ASP A 148 -15.86 -4.10 -4.22
CA ASP A 148 -16.96 -4.81 -3.57
C ASP A 148 -17.93 -5.49 -4.56
N LEU A 149 -17.92 -5.04 -5.81
CA LEU A 149 -18.74 -5.60 -6.89
C LEU A 149 -18.05 -6.77 -7.60
N ILE A 150 -16.77 -7.04 -7.33
CA ILE A 150 -16.01 -8.13 -7.95
C ILE A 150 -16.39 -9.46 -7.29
N LYS A 151 -17.46 -10.07 -7.79
CA LYS A 151 -17.99 -11.36 -7.33
C LYS A 151 -18.51 -12.18 -8.51
N ILE A 152 -18.58 -13.49 -8.34
CA ILE A 152 -19.08 -14.42 -9.37
C ILE A 152 -20.50 -14.03 -9.82
N THR A 153 -21.34 -13.59 -8.88
CA THR A 153 -22.72 -13.18 -9.15
C THR A 153 -22.84 -11.84 -9.89
N ALA A 154 -21.74 -11.12 -10.10
CA ALA A 154 -21.74 -9.92 -10.94
C ALA A 154 -21.88 -10.26 -12.43
N LEU A 155 -21.63 -11.51 -12.81
CA LEU A 155 -21.76 -12.00 -14.19
C LEU A 155 -22.98 -12.90 -14.36
N THR A 156 -23.60 -12.82 -15.52
CA THR A 156 -24.60 -13.78 -15.99
C THR A 156 -23.93 -15.08 -16.44
N LYS A 157 -24.72 -16.13 -16.68
CA LYS A 157 -24.25 -17.38 -17.29
C LYS A 157 -23.58 -17.19 -18.67
N THR A 158 -23.86 -16.08 -19.34
CA THR A 158 -23.27 -15.72 -20.65
C THR A 158 -22.04 -14.84 -20.53
N GLY A 159 -21.55 -14.58 -19.31
CA GLY A 159 -20.35 -13.77 -19.05
C GLY A 159 -20.56 -12.26 -19.21
N LYS A 160 -21.81 -11.78 -19.28
CA LYS A 160 -22.12 -10.35 -19.28
C LYS A 160 -22.33 -9.85 -17.85
N LEU A 161 -22.12 -8.56 -17.59
CA LEU A 161 -22.50 -7.98 -16.29
C LEU A 161 -24.01 -8.12 -16.07
N THR A 162 -24.39 -8.41 -14.83
CA THR A 162 -25.80 -8.39 -14.42
C THR A 162 -26.34 -6.96 -14.42
N ALA A 163 -27.66 -6.83 -14.58
CA ALA A 163 -28.32 -5.52 -14.48
C ALA A 163 -28.06 -4.83 -13.13
N GLY A 164 -27.99 -5.61 -12.03
CA GLY A 164 -27.65 -5.08 -10.70
C GLY A 164 -26.25 -4.45 -10.68
N SER A 165 -25.24 -5.15 -11.19
CA SER A 165 -23.88 -4.62 -11.28
C SER A 165 -23.79 -3.40 -12.21
N LEU A 166 -24.47 -3.42 -13.36
CA LEU A 166 -24.49 -2.29 -14.30
C LEU A 166 -25.10 -1.04 -13.68
N ASN A 167 -26.25 -1.18 -13.02
CA ASN A 167 -26.96 -0.08 -12.39
C ASN A 167 -26.19 0.49 -11.20
N GLU A 168 -25.53 -0.36 -10.42
CA GLU A 168 -24.74 0.09 -9.27
C GLU A 168 -23.50 0.89 -9.72
N VAL A 169 -22.79 0.44 -10.75
CA VAL A 169 -21.69 1.23 -11.34
C VAL A 169 -22.20 2.57 -11.87
N GLN A 170 -23.30 2.56 -12.63
CA GLN A 170 -23.90 3.78 -13.18
C GLN A 170 -24.30 4.76 -12.07
N LYS A 171 -24.93 4.27 -10.99
CA LYS A 171 -25.31 5.08 -9.84
C LYS A 171 -24.11 5.75 -9.18
N ARG A 172 -23.00 5.02 -9.00
CA ARG A 172 -21.76 5.57 -8.41
C ARG A 172 -21.12 6.62 -9.31
N VAL A 173 -21.05 6.35 -10.62
CA VAL A 173 -20.53 7.33 -11.60
C VAL A 173 -21.41 8.58 -11.67
N GLN A 174 -22.73 8.45 -11.51
CA GLN A 174 -23.61 9.62 -11.40
C GLN A 174 -23.32 10.46 -10.16
N ALA A 175 -22.91 9.87 -9.05
CA ALA A 175 -22.48 10.63 -7.87
C ALA A 175 -21.18 11.41 -8.16
N ASP A 176 -20.22 10.83 -8.87
CA ASP A 176 -19.02 11.54 -9.34
C ASP A 176 -19.42 12.74 -10.22
N LYS A 177 -20.35 12.54 -11.17
CA LYS A 177 -20.84 13.63 -12.03
C LYS A 177 -21.58 14.73 -11.25
N GLN A 178 -22.36 14.35 -10.24
CA GLN A 178 -23.05 15.31 -9.37
C GLN A 178 -22.04 16.16 -8.59
N LEU A 179 -20.99 15.55 -8.04
CA LEU A 179 -19.90 16.26 -7.36
C LEU A 179 -19.20 17.24 -8.31
N GLN A 180 -18.96 16.84 -9.56
CA GLN A 180 -18.41 17.73 -10.58
C GLN A 180 -19.33 18.94 -10.82
N GLN A 181 -20.62 18.72 -11.09
CA GLN A 181 -21.58 19.80 -11.34
C GLN A 181 -21.70 20.76 -10.15
N GLN A 182 -21.71 20.21 -8.94
CA GLN A 182 -21.70 20.97 -7.69
C GLN A 182 -20.44 21.84 -7.59
N THR A 183 -19.28 21.29 -7.92
CA THR A 183 -18.00 22.01 -7.92
C THR A 183 -17.97 23.12 -8.96
N GLU A 184 -18.43 22.85 -10.18
CA GLU A 184 -18.56 23.85 -11.24
C GLU A 184 -19.49 25.00 -10.81
N MET A 185 -20.62 24.69 -10.17
CA MET A 185 -21.55 25.69 -9.64
C MET A 185 -20.91 26.54 -8.54
N ARG A 186 -20.16 25.92 -7.62
CA ARG A 186 -19.42 26.61 -6.55
C ARG A 186 -18.43 27.62 -7.14
N LEU A 187 -17.66 27.22 -8.14
CA LEU A 187 -16.69 28.08 -8.81
C LEU A 187 -17.37 29.23 -9.56
N LEU A 188 -18.49 28.97 -10.25
CA LEU A 188 -19.26 30.00 -10.94
C LEU A 188 -19.81 31.07 -9.98
N GLN A 189 -20.21 30.66 -8.78
CA GLN A 189 -20.78 31.56 -7.77
C GLN A 189 -19.71 32.28 -6.92
N LEU A 190 -18.48 31.74 -6.87
CA LEU A 190 -17.41 32.21 -5.98
C LEU A 190 -17.07 33.69 -6.16
N GLU A 191 -16.94 34.14 -7.40
CA GLU A 191 -16.64 35.53 -7.71
C GLU A 191 -17.76 36.46 -7.20
N ASN A 192 -19.02 36.10 -7.48
CA ASN A 192 -20.16 36.89 -7.05
C ASN A 192 -20.28 36.94 -5.52
N GLN A 193 -20.02 35.82 -4.83
CA GLN A 193 -20.03 35.74 -3.37
C GLN A 193 -18.90 36.58 -2.76
N SER A 194 -17.72 36.60 -3.38
CA SER A 194 -16.57 37.39 -2.93
C SER A 194 -16.87 38.89 -2.95
N TYR A 195 -17.42 39.41 -4.06
CA TYR A 195 -17.80 40.82 -4.15
C TYR A 195 -18.96 41.18 -3.23
N LYS A 196 -19.96 40.29 -3.07
CA LYS A 196 -21.05 40.49 -2.11
C LYS A 196 -20.55 40.58 -0.67
N ALA A 197 -19.48 39.87 -0.34
CA ALA A 197 -18.83 39.96 0.97
C ALA A 197 -17.98 41.24 1.15
N GLY A 198 -17.80 42.04 0.09
CA GLY A 198 -17.07 43.31 0.12
C GLY A 198 -15.57 43.20 -0.15
N LEU A 199 -15.09 42.06 -0.67
CA LEU A 199 -13.69 41.93 -1.09
C LEU A 199 -13.42 42.78 -2.34
N ALA A 200 -12.25 43.44 -2.38
CA ALA A 200 -11.82 44.20 -3.56
C ALA A 200 -11.38 43.30 -4.73
N ALA A 201 -10.88 42.10 -4.43
CA ALA A 201 -10.53 41.08 -5.41
C ALA A 201 -11.25 39.76 -5.07
N PRO A 202 -11.77 39.02 -6.05
CA PRO A 202 -12.52 37.81 -5.78
C PRO A 202 -11.61 36.65 -5.39
N LEU A 203 -12.12 35.75 -4.56
CA LEU A 203 -11.46 34.48 -4.30
C LEU A 203 -11.41 33.66 -5.59
N THR A 204 -10.33 32.92 -5.76
CA THR A 204 -10.12 31.99 -6.87
C THR A 204 -10.22 30.56 -6.38
N ARG A 205 -10.29 29.60 -7.32
CA ARG A 205 -10.27 28.16 -7.02
C ARG A 205 -9.18 27.75 -6.01
N ALA A 206 -7.98 28.32 -6.13
CA ALA A 206 -6.84 28.03 -5.26
C ALA A 206 -7.11 28.36 -3.77
N HIS A 207 -7.97 29.34 -3.48
CA HIS A 207 -8.31 29.70 -2.11
C HIS A 207 -9.16 28.62 -1.44
N ILE A 208 -10.07 28.01 -2.21
CA ILE A 208 -11.08 27.08 -1.70
C ILE A 208 -10.74 25.61 -1.95
N GLU A 209 -9.59 25.32 -2.56
CA GLU A 209 -9.20 23.98 -3.02
C GLU A 209 -9.28 22.92 -1.91
N THR A 210 -8.90 23.28 -0.69
CA THR A 210 -8.86 22.36 0.47
C THR A 210 -10.24 21.85 0.91
N PHE A 211 -11.30 22.59 0.61
CA PHE A 211 -12.68 22.24 0.95
C PHE A 211 -13.61 22.23 -0.26
N LEU A 212 -13.06 22.25 -1.47
CA LEU A 212 -13.82 22.35 -2.72
C LEU A 212 -14.82 21.20 -2.91
N PHE A 213 -14.46 20.01 -2.44
CA PHE A 213 -15.28 18.79 -2.51
C PHE A 213 -15.99 18.45 -1.20
N ALA A 214 -15.97 19.35 -0.21
CA ALA A 214 -16.66 19.13 1.06
C ALA A 214 -18.18 19.08 0.87
N SER A 215 -18.89 18.61 1.90
CA SER A 215 -20.36 18.66 1.93
C SER A 215 -20.85 20.11 1.75
N ASP A 216 -22.11 20.31 1.33
CA ASP A 216 -22.63 21.67 1.13
C ASP A 216 -22.58 22.53 2.40
N GLU A 217 -22.82 21.90 3.55
CA GLU A 217 -22.75 22.57 4.85
C GLU A 217 -21.31 22.97 5.19
N ASP A 218 -20.37 22.02 5.09
CA ASP A 218 -18.96 22.27 5.39
C ASP A 218 -18.32 23.28 4.42
N TYR A 219 -18.68 23.19 3.13
CA TYR A 219 -18.25 24.14 2.10
C TYR A 219 -18.71 25.55 2.42
N SER A 220 -19.99 25.71 2.76
CA SER A 220 -20.57 27.02 3.05
C SER A 220 -19.93 27.66 4.28
N GLN A 221 -19.74 26.87 5.36
CA GLN A 221 -19.07 27.34 6.58
C GLN A 221 -17.60 27.72 6.32
N SER A 222 -16.86 26.88 5.60
CA SER A 222 -15.45 27.12 5.28
C SER A 222 -15.28 28.34 4.36
N LEU A 223 -16.16 28.51 3.39
CA LEU A 223 -16.17 29.66 2.50
C LEU A 223 -16.45 30.95 3.28
N GLU A 224 -17.45 30.95 4.17
CA GLU A 224 -17.76 32.13 4.99
C GLU A 224 -16.58 32.50 5.89
N ALA A 225 -15.96 31.51 6.56
CA ALA A 225 -14.76 31.75 7.36
C ALA A 225 -13.60 32.33 6.54
N MET A 226 -13.40 31.83 5.32
CA MET A 226 -12.37 32.33 4.41
C MET A 226 -12.65 33.76 3.94
N LEU A 227 -13.89 34.07 3.57
CA LEU A 227 -14.32 35.42 3.20
C LEU A 227 -14.08 36.41 4.34
N GLN A 228 -14.42 36.04 5.58
CA GLN A 228 -14.17 36.89 6.76
C GLN A 228 -12.68 37.11 7.01
N SER A 229 -11.87 36.05 6.89
CA SER A 229 -10.41 36.13 7.04
C SER A 229 -9.79 37.08 5.99
N GLU A 230 -10.16 36.94 4.72
CA GLU A 230 -9.64 37.80 3.65
C GLU A 230 -10.13 39.24 3.75
N LEU A 231 -11.38 39.46 4.18
CA LEU A 231 -11.89 40.80 4.45
C LEU A 231 -11.11 41.48 5.59
N GLN A 232 -10.77 40.72 6.63
CA GLN A 232 -9.96 41.23 7.74
C GLN A 232 -8.54 41.57 7.28
N ARG A 233 -7.92 40.73 6.44
CA ARG A 233 -6.61 41.00 5.84
C ARG A 233 -6.63 42.28 5.01
N GLN A 234 -7.66 42.48 4.19
CA GLN A 234 -7.82 43.69 3.39
C GLN A 234 -7.93 44.94 4.28
N LYS A 235 -8.76 44.92 5.33
CA LYS A 235 -8.91 46.05 6.27
C LYS A 235 -7.59 46.43 6.94
N VAL A 236 -6.83 45.43 7.41
CA VAL A 236 -5.52 45.66 8.04
C VAL A 236 -4.53 46.25 7.03
N ALA A 237 -4.50 45.75 5.79
CA ALA A 237 -3.64 46.28 4.74
C ALA A 237 -3.99 47.73 4.37
N GLU A 238 -5.28 48.05 4.23
CA GLU A 238 -5.76 49.42 3.96
C GLU A 238 -5.42 50.38 5.10
N GLU A 239 -5.65 49.98 6.37
CA GLU A 239 -5.31 50.81 7.53
C GLU A 239 -3.81 51.05 7.63
N MET A 240 -2.98 50.03 7.42
CA MET A 240 -1.53 50.15 7.42
C MET A 240 -1.03 51.05 6.28
N SER A 241 -1.61 50.92 5.08
CA SER A 241 -1.29 51.79 3.94
C SER A 241 -1.67 53.24 4.22
N ARG A 242 -2.87 53.47 4.79
CA ARG A 242 -3.34 54.80 5.17
C ARG A 242 -2.43 55.45 6.22
N ARG A 243 -2.06 54.70 7.27
CA ARG A 243 -1.12 55.19 8.31
C ARG A 243 0.23 55.58 7.73
N LYS A 244 0.81 54.74 6.86
CA LYS A 244 2.09 55.05 6.19
C LYS A 244 2.00 56.31 5.32
N PHE A 245 0.92 56.44 4.55
CA PHE A 245 0.69 57.62 3.73
C PHE A 245 0.56 58.89 4.59
N GLU A 246 -0.22 58.84 5.67
CA GLU A 246 -0.38 59.97 6.61
C GLU A 246 0.93 60.33 7.34
N GLU A 247 1.75 59.36 7.70
CA GLU A 247 3.09 59.59 8.28
C GLU A 247 4.06 60.20 7.27
N GLU A 248 4.06 59.72 6.03
CA GLU A 248 4.91 60.29 4.97
C GLU A 248 4.52 61.73 4.63
N GLN A 249 3.22 62.04 4.57
CA GLN A 249 2.74 63.42 4.37
C GLN A 249 3.17 64.32 5.53
N ARG A 250 2.99 63.90 6.78
CA ARG A 250 3.46 64.66 7.95
C ARG A 250 4.98 64.87 7.94
N ARG A 251 5.76 63.87 7.51
CA ARG A 251 7.22 64.02 7.38
C ARG A 251 7.58 65.07 6.32
N LYS A 252 6.94 65.03 5.15
CA LYS A 252 7.16 66.03 4.08
C LYS A 252 6.77 67.44 4.53
N GLU A 253 5.66 67.60 5.24
CA GLU A 253 5.24 68.90 5.80
C GLU A 253 6.25 69.43 6.84
N GLN A 254 6.73 68.58 7.75
CA GLN A 254 7.76 68.97 8.74
C GLN A 254 9.10 69.31 8.09
N GLU A 255 9.49 68.58 7.04
CA GLU A 255 10.73 68.85 6.29
C GLU A 255 10.64 70.18 5.52
N ALA A 256 9.50 70.44 4.86
CA ALA A 256 9.23 71.72 4.20
C ALA A 256 9.20 72.92 5.19
N GLN A 257 8.81 72.69 6.46
CA GLN A 257 8.84 73.71 7.51
C GLN A 257 10.24 73.94 8.10
N ARG A 258 11.14 72.93 8.10
CA ARG A 258 12.54 73.05 8.59
C ARG A 258 13.50 73.64 7.55
N GLU A 259 13.17 73.53 6.26
CA GLU A 259 13.97 74.10 5.16
C GLU A 259 14.25 75.61 5.25
N PRO A 260 13.31 76.49 5.66
CA PRO A 260 13.59 77.90 5.88
C PRO A 260 14.46 78.18 7.13
N GLU A 261 14.40 77.36 8.18
CA GLU A 261 15.24 77.51 9.38
C GLU A 261 16.71 77.08 9.14
N LEU A 262 16.93 76.06 8.30
CA LEU A 262 18.27 75.63 7.90
C LEU A 262 18.97 76.66 6.98
N LYS A 263 18.20 77.36 6.12
CA LYS A 263 18.71 78.44 5.26
C LYS A 263 19.15 79.67 6.06
N GLN A 264 18.51 79.97 7.20
CA GLN A 264 18.95 81.05 8.09
C GLN A 264 20.22 80.70 8.90
N GLN A 265 20.47 79.42 9.19
CA GLN A 265 21.70 79.01 9.89
C GLN A 265 22.91 78.83 8.97
N THR A 266 22.71 78.57 7.66
CA THR A 266 23.80 78.48 6.68
C THR A 266 24.28 79.84 6.15
N GLU A 267 23.48 80.91 6.28
CA GLU A 267 23.91 82.28 5.93
C GLU A 267 24.86 82.93 6.95
N ALA A 268 25.12 82.30 8.11
CA ALA A 268 25.93 82.90 9.17
C ALA A 268 27.44 82.64 9.10
N HIS A 269 27.95 81.76 8.21
CA HIS A 269 29.39 81.54 8.04
C HIS A 269 29.78 81.34 6.57
N SER A 270 30.24 82.42 5.95
CA SER A 270 31.03 82.40 4.72
C SER A 270 32.27 83.28 4.91
N PRO A 271 33.48 82.81 4.60
CA PRO A 271 34.55 83.68 4.15
C PRO A 271 34.97 83.37 2.69
N THR A 272 34.87 84.43 1.89
CA THR A 272 35.90 84.92 0.97
C THR A 272 36.28 84.09 -0.26
N GLU A 273 35.72 84.53 -1.39
CA GLU A 273 36.18 84.41 -2.79
C GLU A 273 37.61 84.95 -3.03
N PRO A 274 38.20 84.87 -4.26
CA PRO A 274 37.98 83.91 -5.37
C PRO A 274 39.32 83.48 -6.04
N GLN A 275 39.27 82.60 -7.05
CA GLN A 275 39.90 82.89 -8.36
C GLN A 275 39.61 81.80 -9.42
N THR A 276 39.42 82.31 -10.63
CA THR A 276 39.21 81.64 -11.93
C THR A 276 40.48 80.96 -12.46
N VAL A 277 40.33 79.97 -13.37
CA VAL A 277 41.08 79.83 -14.65
C VAL A 277 40.73 78.50 -15.37
N HIS A 278 40.27 78.67 -16.62
CA HIS A 278 40.36 77.86 -17.86
C HIS A 278 40.15 76.32 -17.91
N GLU A 279 39.15 75.93 -18.72
CA GLU A 279 39.12 74.99 -19.89
C GLU A 279 40.39 74.18 -20.28
N PRO A 280 40.31 73.12 -21.15
CA PRO A 280 39.17 72.35 -21.67
C PRO A 280 39.45 70.82 -21.76
N VAL A 281 38.58 70.10 -22.50
CA VAL A 281 38.84 68.89 -23.33
C VAL A 281 38.08 67.60 -22.93
N THR A 282 37.24 67.24 -23.91
CA THR A 282 36.58 65.97 -24.27
C THR A 282 37.42 64.70 -24.16
N MET A 283 36.83 63.56 -23.81
CA MET A 283 36.58 62.43 -24.74
C MET A 283 35.89 61.25 -24.04
N GLU A 284 35.16 60.53 -24.89
CA GLU A 284 34.39 59.29 -24.73
C GLU A 284 35.06 58.16 -23.92
N THR A 285 34.25 57.31 -23.29
CA THR A 285 34.26 55.83 -23.48
C THR A 285 33.12 55.16 -22.68
N GLU A 286 32.22 54.45 -23.37
CA GLU A 286 31.54 53.25 -22.84
C GLU A 286 32.53 52.05 -22.88
N PRO A 287 32.19 50.84 -22.39
CA PRO A 287 31.49 50.43 -21.17
C PRO A 287 32.30 49.32 -20.42
N VAL A 288 32.05 49.05 -19.14
CA VAL A 288 32.57 47.83 -18.48
C VAL A 288 31.51 47.18 -17.58
N GLN A 289 31.21 45.93 -17.90
CA GLN A 289 30.41 44.98 -17.12
C GLN A 289 30.99 44.79 -15.72
N ALA A 290 30.17 44.94 -14.69
CA ALA A 290 30.49 44.52 -13.33
C ALA A 290 29.89 43.14 -13.06
N VAL A 291 30.77 42.16 -12.84
CA VAL A 291 30.44 40.86 -12.26
C VAL A 291 30.05 41.07 -10.79
N PRO A 292 28.92 40.53 -10.28
CA PRO A 292 28.59 40.68 -8.88
C PRO A 292 29.41 39.71 -8.02
N VAL A 293 30.03 40.29 -7.00
CA VAL A 293 30.69 39.64 -5.86
C VAL A 293 29.67 38.77 -5.12
N ALA A 294 29.94 37.47 -4.98
CA ALA A 294 29.08 36.54 -4.25
C ALA A 294 29.11 36.86 -2.74
N THR A 295 27.98 37.31 -2.21
CA THR A 295 27.73 37.51 -0.79
C THR A 295 27.56 36.15 -0.12
N VAL A 296 28.50 35.74 0.73
CA VAL A 296 28.38 34.50 1.52
C VAL A 296 27.29 34.70 2.58
N SER A 297 26.19 33.96 2.48
CA SER A 297 25.09 33.97 3.45
C SER A 297 24.95 32.61 4.15
N LYS A 298 24.47 32.60 5.40
CA LYS A 298 24.23 31.37 6.15
C LYS A 298 23.01 30.64 5.58
N HIS A 299 23.21 29.42 5.12
CA HIS A 299 22.16 28.54 4.65
C HIS A 299 22.08 27.29 5.54
N ALA A 300 20.92 26.63 5.56
CA ALA A 300 20.77 25.32 6.16
C ALA A 300 20.16 24.35 5.15
N TYR A 301 20.55 23.07 5.20
CA TYR A 301 19.95 22.02 4.37
C TYR A 301 19.76 20.71 5.15
N GLY A 302 18.71 19.97 4.84
CA GLY A 302 18.34 18.77 5.60
C GLY A 302 16.93 18.27 5.27
N ASP A 303 16.54 17.14 5.87
CA ASP A 303 15.23 16.52 5.68
C ASP A 303 14.10 17.55 5.86
N LEU A 304 13.26 17.71 4.83
CA LEU A 304 12.18 18.70 4.81
C LEU A 304 11.22 18.53 6.01
N SER A 305 11.03 17.29 6.48
CA SER A 305 10.17 16.98 7.63
C SER A 305 10.82 17.27 8.99
N LYS A 306 12.14 17.51 9.02
CA LYS A 306 12.94 17.73 10.23
C LYS A 306 13.84 18.95 10.09
N ALA A 307 13.25 20.10 9.74
CA ALA A 307 13.97 21.37 9.58
C ALA A 307 14.84 21.76 10.81
N HIS A 308 14.43 21.36 12.02
CA HIS A 308 15.20 21.61 13.26
C HIS A 308 16.53 20.84 13.36
N ALA A 309 16.72 19.81 12.52
CA ALA A 309 17.93 18.99 12.46
C ALA A 309 18.77 19.29 11.21
N ALA A 310 18.48 20.38 10.49
CA ALA A 310 19.21 20.77 9.29
C ALA A 310 20.65 21.17 9.59
N ASN A 311 21.56 20.84 8.67
CA ASN A 311 22.97 21.21 8.74
C ASN A 311 23.12 22.67 8.32
N ILE A 312 23.74 23.49 9.16
CA ILE A 312 24.00 24.91 8.89
C ILE A 312 25.37 25.06 8.25
N VAL A 313 25.43 25.75 7.11
CA VAL A 313 26.64 25.97 6.32
C VAL A 313 26.78 27.45 5.92
N GLU A 314 28.01 27.92 5.86
CA GLU A 314 28.37 29.23 5.31
C GLU A 314 28.83 29.03 3.86
N CYS A 315 27.89 29.14 2.93
CA CYS A 315 28.13 28.96 1.49
C CYS A 315 27.13 29.79 0.68
N SER A 316 27.36 29.92 -0.61
CA SER A 316 26.37 30.51 -1.51
C SER A 316 25.09 29.66 -1.57
N ARG A 317 23.98 30.27 -2.02
CA ARG A 317 22.71 29.56 -2.18
C ARG A 317 22.82 28.38 -3.13
N ASP A 318 23.51 28.56 -4.26
CA ASP A 318 23.69 27.51 -5.27
C ASP A 318 24.49 26.32 -4.71
N GLU A 319 25.47 26.57 -3.84
CA GLU A 319 26.22 25.52 -3.16
C GLU A 319 25.35 24.75 -2.15
N ALA A 320 24.51 25.46 -1.37
CA ALA A 320 23.56 24.84 -0.46
C ALA A 320 22.52 23.97 -1.20
N GLU A 321 22.03 24.45 -2.36
CA GLU A 321 21.16 23.69 -3.26
C GLU A 321 21.87 22.44 -3.81
N GLY A 322 23.16 22.55 -4.18
CA GLY A 322 23.97 21.41 -4.60
C GLY A 322 24.13 20.33 -3.53
N PHE A 323 24.42 20.72 -2.28
CA PHE A 323 24.48 19.78 -1.16
C PHE A 323 23.13 19.10 -0.90
N ALA A 324 22.03 19.83 -1.04
CA ALA A 324 20.69 19.29 -0.86
C ALA A 324 20.33 18.24 -1.94
N VAL A 325 20.72 18.47 -3.20
CA VAL A 325 20.53 17.50 -4.28
C VAL A 325 21.35 16.23 -4.03
N GLN A 326 22.61 16.38 -3.63
CA GLN A 326 23.46 15.22 -3.30
C GLN A 326 22.86 14.40 -2.17
N LEU A 327 22.44 15.05 -1.08
CA LEU A 327 21.83 14.40 0.07
C LEU A 327 20.51 13.70 -0.28
N SER A 328 19.69 14.31 -1.16
CA SER A 328 18.46 13.70 -1.68
C SER A 328 18.76 12.40 -2.42
N ASN A 329 19.75 12.40 -3.31
CA ASN A 329 20.14 11.22 -4.08
C ASN A 329 20.71 10.10 -3.19
N GLU A 330 21.52 10.43 -2.18
CA GLU A 330 22.05 9.47 -1.21
C GLU A 330 20.95 8.90 -0.30
N SER A 331 19.89 9.68 -0.05
CA SER A 331 18.75 9.32 0.82
C SER A 331 17.53 8.84 0.04
N TRP A 332 17.74 8.06 -1.03
CA TRP A 332 16.66 7.38 -1.78
C TRP A 332 15.64 8.38 -2.38
N ASN A 333 16.13 9.53 -2.84
CA ASN A 333 15.34 10.63 -3.38
C ASN A 333 14.39 11.28 -2.37
N MET A 334 14.71 11.28 -1.07
CA MET A 334 13.91 12.04 -0.10
C MET A 334 13.95 13.56 -0.36
N PRO A 335 12.88 14.30 -0.07
CA PRO A 335 12.85 15.76 -0.24
C PRO A 335 13.74 16.44 0.83
N ILE A 336 14.69 17.24 0.37
CA ILE A 336 15.62 18.00 1.22
C ILE A 336 15.28 19.49 1.10
N GLY A 337 15.02 20.14 2.22
CA GLY A 337 14.80 21.58 2.25
C GLY A 337 16.12 22.36 2.28
N VAL A 338 16.10 23.58 1.73
CA VAL A 338 17.14 24.59 1.85
C VAL A 338 16.52 25.83 2.48
N TRP A 339 17.10 26.29 3.59
CA TRP A 339 16.60 27.40 4.38
C TRP A 339 17.62 28.53 4.51
N VAL A 340 17.10 29.75 4.62
CA VAL A 340 17.80 30.92 5.20
C VAL A 340 17.16 31.22 6.56
N PRO A 341 17.74 32.07 7.42
CA PRO A 341 17.17 32.37 8.72
C PRO A 341 15.68 32.78 8.63
N GLY A 342 14.80 31.92 9.14
CA GLY A 342 13.36 32.15 9.20
C GLY A 342 12.55 31.70 7.97
N GLU A 343 13.17 31.17 6.91
CA GLU A 343 12.46 30.89 5.66
C GLU A 343 13.01 29.69 4.88
N LEU A 344 12.10 28.88 4.30
CA LEU A 344 12.42 27.86 3.30
C LEU A 344 12.51 28.52 1.91
N VAL A 345 13.66 28.39 1.24
CA VAL A 345 13.94 29.06 -0.04
C VAL A 345 13.99 28.10 -1.22
N ALA A 346 14.27 26.81 -0.99
CA ALA A 346 14.29 25.79 -2.03
C ALA A 346 14.01 24.39 -1.46
N ILE A 347 13.57 23.47 -2.33
CA ILE A 347 13.45 22.04 -2.05
C ILE A 347 14.20 21.27 -3.15
N ALA A 348 15.09 20.36 -2.77
CA ALA A 348 15.73 19.41 -3.67
C ALA A 348 15.03 18.05 -3.60
N TYR A 349 14.63 17.51 -4.76
CA TYR A 349 13.95 16.21 -4.86
C TYR A 349 14.20 15.59 -6.24
N CYS A 350 14.55 14.30 -6.28
CA CYS A 350 14.81 13.54 -7.52
C CYS A 350 15.78 14.25 -8.50
N GLY A 351 16.85 14.86 -7.99
CA GLY A 351 17.84 15.57 -8.81
C GLY A 351 17.41 16.96 -9.30
N GLY A 352 16.18 17.39 -9.01
CA GLY A 352 15.67 18.73 -9.32
C GLY A 352 15.67 19.66 -8.10
N VAL A 353 15.78 20.96 -8.34
CA VAL A 353 15.66 22.01 -7.33
C VAL A 353 14.43 22.88 -7.64
N PHE A 354 13.54 23.00 -6.66
CA PHE A 354 12.33 23.80 -6.74
C PHE A 354 12.48 25.01 -5.84
N ARG A 355 12.58 26.20 -6.44
CA ARG A 355 12.79 27.46 -5.72
C ARG A 355 11.46 28.11 -5.38
N LYS A 356 11.39 28.72 -4.19
CA LYS A 356 10.30 29.63 -3.86
C LYS A 356 10.44 30.88 -4.74
N THR A 357 9.47 31.13 -5.60
CA THR A 357 9.36 32.38 -6.37
C THR A 357 9.08 33.54 -5.42
N GLU A 358 9.84 34.63 -5.58
CA GLU A 358 9.68 35.88 -4.81
C GLU A 358 8.36 36.60 -5.08
#